data_AF-N1SAD0-F1
#
_entry.id   AF-N1SAD0-F1
#
_cell.length_a   1.000
_cell.length_b   1.000
_cell.length_c   1.000
_cell.angle_alpha   90.00
_cell.angle_beta   90.00
_cell.angle_gamma   90.00
#
_symmetry.space_group_name_H-M   'P 1'
#
loop_
_entity.id
_entity.type
_entity.pdbx_description
1 polymer ?
#
loop_
_entity_poly.entity_id
_entity_poly.type
_entity_poly.pdbx_seq_one_letter_code
_entity_poly.pdbx_strand_id
1 'polypeptide(L)'
;MAAPTRPPANTFVAKARKVYNPIGFSKGYNFILWFIFAGAMFGFALARMMFLNYNGIYCNPNSAGNGAGPGECWSYNRRDLYKIGVKMHLYTIIPASFLVVFQFVPFIRYKALLFHRMNGYIVVVLTVIGTVGAIIIAPVAFGGSLSVRAAVGLMSIMFLGSLFLAIWNIKTLQLEQHRAWMLRAWFYAKTHRLHLTPAETERLRRISFQRQQERGFKNPGSSGLTSDRLGDAETWRPGTDATAYSSSKGSDSDISNVAAA
;
A
#
# COMPACT_ATOMS: atom_id res chain seq x y z
N MET A 1 2.14 -22.01 -13.29
CA MET A 1 3.49 -21.88 -12.69
C MET A 1 4.22 -20.79 -13.46
N ALA A 2 4.97 -19.93 -12.79
CA ALA A 2 5.72 -18.88 -13.50
C ALA A 2 6.86 -19.54 -14.30
N ALA A 3 6.78 -19.51 -15.63
CA ALA A 3 7.83 -20.04 -16.47
C ALA A 3 9.10 -19.18 -16.32
N PRO A 4 10.28 -19.76 -16.01
CA PRO A 4 11.51 -19.00 -15.87
C PRO A 4 11.92 -18.47 -17.24
N THR A 5 12.12 -17.15 -17.35
CA THR A 5 12.46 -16.48 -18.63
C THR A 5 13.94 -16.57 -18.99
N ARG A 6 14.78 -17.17 -18.13
CA ARG A 6 16.24 -17.25 -18.27
C ARG A 6 16.79 -18.52 -17.61
N PRO A 7 17.87 -19.15 -18.11
CA PRO A 7 18.54 -20.25 -17.41
C PRO A 7 19.08 -19.80 -16.03
N PRO A 8 19.27 -20.72 -15.06
CA PRO A 8 19.81 -20.39 -13.74
C PRO A 8 21.28 -20.01 -13.85
N ALA A 9 21.67 -18.88 -13.26
CA ALA A 9 23.05 -18.38 -13.31
C ALA A 9 24.03 -19.21 -12.46
N ASN A 10 23.54 -19.90 -11.42
CA ASN A 10 24.33 -20.78 -10.55
C ASN A 10 23.41 -21.78 -9.80
N THR A 11 24.01 -22.75 -9.11
CA THR A 11 23.33 -23.80 -8.32
C THR A 11 22.51 -23.23 -7.16
N PHE A 12 22.94 -22.11 -6.56
CA PHE A 12 22.16 -21.39 -5.55
C PHE A 12 20.85 -20.83 -6.14
N VAL A 13 20.91 -20.18 -7.30
CA VAL A 13 19.73 -19.67 -8.02
C VAL A 13 18.82 -20.82 -8.48
N ALA A 14 19.38 -21.98 -8.83
CA ALA A 14 18.59 -23.18 -9.15
C ALA A 14 17.81 -23.70 -7.93
N LYS A 15 18.44 -23.78 -6.75
CA LYS A 15 17.76 -24.16 -5.49
C LYS A 15 16.72 -23.11 -5.06
N ALA A 16 17.06 -21.83 -5.14
CA ALA A 16 16.14 -20.73 -4.81
C ALA A 16 14.89 -20.74 -5.72
N ARG A 17 15.06 -20.99 -7.03
CA ARG A 17 13.96 -21.16 -7.99
C ARG A 17 12.97 -22.25 -7.57
N LYS A 18 13.44 -23.34 -6.98
CA LYS A 18 12.59 -24.43 -6.50
C LYS A 18 11.66 -24.00 -5.35
N VAL A 19 12.06 -23.00 -4.57
CA VAL A 19 11.28 -22.45 -3.45
C VAL A 19 10.26 -21.40 -3.91
N TYR A 20 10.64 -20.44 -4.76
CA TYR A 20 9.75 -19.31 -5.09
C TYR A 20 8.86 -19.51 -6.34
N ASN A 21 9.24 -20.40 -7.28
CA ASN A 21 8.41 -20.71 -8.45
C ASN A 21 7.05 -21.36 -8.12
N PRO A 22 6.92 -22.31 -7.15
CA PRO A 22 5.61 -22.85 -6.78
C PRO A 22 4.70 -21.81 -6.12
N ILE A 23 5.27 -20.82 -5.41
CA ILE A 23 4.55 -19.69 -4.79
C ILE A 23 4.07 -18.68 -5.86
N GLY A 24 4.54 -18.82 -7.11
CA GLY A 24 4.08 -18.04 -8.25
C GLY A 24 4.91 -16.80 -8.58
N PHE A 25 6.12 -16.67 -8.00
CA PHE A 25 7.07 -15.62 -8.34
C PHE A 25 8.00 -16.06 -9.47
N SER A 26 8.24 -15.17 -10.44
CA SER A 26 9.21 -15.42 -11.53
C SER A 26 10.63 -14.90 -11.20
N LYS A 27 10.74 -13.96 -10.26
CA LYS A 27 11.98 -13.26 -9.90
C LYS A 27 12.19 -13.32 -8.39
N GLY A 28 13.40 -13.68 -7.96
CA GLY A 28 13.73 -13.87 -6.54
C GLY A 28 13.59 -12.61 -5.68
N TYR A 29 13.88 -11.42 -6.23
CA TYR A 29 13.71 -10.16 -5.47
C TYR A 29 12.24 -9.88 -5.10
N ASN A 30 11.29 -10.21 -5.98
CA ASN A 30 9.86 -10.06 -5.68
C ASN A 30 9.43 -10.99 -4.53
N PHE A 31 10.04 -12.18 -4.45
CA PHE A 31 9.80 -13.12 -3.37
C PHE A 31 10.37 -12.61 -2.05
N ILE A 32 11.59 -12.08 -2.03
CA ILE A 32 12.21 -11.51 -0.83
C ILE A 32 11.41 -10.29 -0.33
N LEU A 33 11.02 -9.38 -1.23
CA LEU A 33 10.17 -8.25 -0.88
C LEU A 33 8.84 -8.74 -0.28
N TRP A 34 8.17 -9.69 -0.94
CA TRP A 34 6.94 -10.25 -0.39
C TRP A 34 7.17 -10.88 0.99
N PHE A 35 8.23 -11.67 1.18
CA PHE A 35 8.53 -12.31 2.46
C PHE A 35 8.76 -11.29 3.59
N ILE A 36 9.54 -10.23 3.33
CA ILE A 36 9.78 -9.18 4.32
C ILE A 36 8.50 -8.39 4.59
N PHE A 37 7.78 -7.95 3.56
CA PHE A 37 6.62 -7.08 3.72
C PHE A 37 5.42 -7.82 4.29
N ALA A 38 5.07 -8.96 3.71
CA ALA A 38 3.96 -9.79 4.14
C ALA A 38 4.28 -10.51 5.45
N GLY A 39 5.51 -10.99 5.64
CA GLY A 39 5.95 -11.60 6.88
C GLY A 39 5.96 -10.61 8.06
N ALA A 40 6.39 -9.36 7.85
CA ALA A 40 6.30 -8.34 8.90
C ALA A 40 4.85 -8.00 9.26
N MET A 41 3.95 -7.91 8.27
CA MET A 41 2.51 -7.72 8.53
C MET A 41 1.90 -8.90 9.27
N PHE A 42 2.24 -10.12 8.86
CA PHE A 42 1.77 -11.35 9.49
C PHE A 42 2.25 -11.44 10.94
N GLY A 43 3.53 -11.18 11.19
CA GLY A 43 4.13 -11.15 12.52
C GLY A 43 3.49 -10.08 13.40
N PHE A 44 3.24 -8.88 12.88
CA PHE A 44 2.52 -7.84 13.60
C PHE A 44 1.08 -8.27 13.94
N ALA A 45 0.35 -8.84 12.99
CA ALA A 45 -1.01 -9.32 13.20
C ALA A 45 -1.06 -10.37 14.32
N LEU A 46 -0.15 -11.35 14.29
CA LEU A 46 -0.04 -12.39 15.32
C LEU A 46 0.35 -11.82 16.69
N ALA A 47 1.38 -10.97 16.74
CA ALA A 47 1.82 -10.34 17.98
C ALA A 47 0.74 -9.45 18.61
N ARG A 48 -0.16 -8.88 17.81
CA ARG A 48 -1.25 -8.02 18.27
C ARG A 48 -2.58 -8.74 18.48
N MET A 49 -2.70 -10.03 18.15
CA MET A 49 -3.93 -10.79 18.42
C MET A 49 -4.31 -10.80 19.91
N MET A 50 -3.33 -10.72 20.81
CA MET A 50 -3.59 -10.60 22.25
C MET A 50 -4.43 -9.36 22.62
N PHE A 51 -4.42 -8.30 21.80
CA PHE A 51 -5.17 -7.06 22.07
C PHE A 51 -6.67 -7.19 21.84
N LEU A 52 -7.12 -8.25 21.16
CA LEU A 52 -8.53 -8.58 21.05
C LEU A 52 -9.15 -8.81 22.44
N ASN A 53 -8.36 -9.25 23.43
CA ASN A 53 -8.81 -9.26 24.82
C ASN A 53 -8.72 -7.84 25.41
N TYR A 54 -9.78 -7.06 25.19
CA TYR A 54 -9.83 -5.65 25.59
C TYR A 54 -9.65 -5.45 27.10
N ASN A 55 -10.40 -6.18 27.94
CA ASN A 55 -10.35 -5.97 29.40
C ASN A 55 -9.14 -6.66 30.06
N GLY A 56 -8.65 -7.76 29.49
CA GLY A 56 -7.61 -8.57 30.11
C GLY A 56 -6.18 -8.15 29.74
N ILE A 57 -5.96 -7.67 28.51
CA ILE A 57 -4.61 -7.36 28.01
C ILE A 57 -4.52 -5.90 27.58
N TYR A 58 -5.44 -5.43 26.72
CA TYR A 58 -5.34 -4.11 26.11
C TYR A 58 -5.57 -2.97 27.11
N CYS A 59 -6.57 -3.10 27.99
CA CYS A 59 -6.90 -2.17 29.05
C CYS A 59 -7.03 -2.87 30.40
N ASN A 60 -5.93 -3.47 30.84
CA ASN A 60 -5.81 -4.07 32.16
C ASN A 60 -5.02 -3.12 33.10
N PRO A 61 -5.60 -2.70 34.24
CA PRO A 61 -4.94 -1.81 35.19
C PRO A 61 -3.66 -2.41 35.81
N ASN A 62 -3.51 -3.74 35.77
CA ASN A 62 -2.36 -4.47 36.29
C ASN A 62 -1.35 -4.88 35.21
N SER A 63 -1.55 -4.51 33.94
CA SER A 63 -0.64 -4.86 32.85
C SER A 63 0.59 -3.94 32.84
N ALA A 64 1.77 -4.50 33.07
CA ALA A 64 3.06 -3.81 33.05
C ALA A 64 3.55 -3.51 31.60
N GLY A 65 2.79 -2.73 30.83
CA GLY A 65 3.23 -2.17 29.55
C GLY A 65 2.87 -2.95 28.28
N ASN A 66 2.08 -4.01 28.41
CA ASN A 66 1.61 -4.77 27.24
C ASN A 66 0.37 -4.16 26.58
N GLY A 67 -0.30 -3.16 27.17
CA GLY A 67 -1.56 -2.59 26.67
C GLY A 67 -1.48 -1.10 26.31
N ALA A 68 -2.64 -0.47 26.12
CA ALA A 68 -2.74 0.97 26.04
C ALA A 68 -2.38 1.62 27.39
N GLY A 69 -1.88 2.87 27.35
CA GLY A 69 -1.44 3.56 28.56
C GLY A 69 -2.60 3.75 29.56
N PRO A 70 -2.33 3.81 30.88
CA PRO A 70 -3.39 3.98 31.89
C PRO A 70 -4.33 5.17 31.62
N GLY A 71 -3.80 6.30 31.14
CA GLY A 71 -4.59 7.48 30.78
C GLY A 71 -5.45 7.32 29.52
N GLU A 72 -5.01 6.50 28.55
CA GLU A 72 -5.79 6.20 27.35
C GLU A 72 -6.95 5.25 27.68
N CYS A 73 -6.68 4.21 28.47
CA CYS A 73 -7.72 3.28 28.91
C CYS A 73 -8.79 3.96 29.77
N TRP A 74 -8.40 4.91 30.62
CA TRP A 74 -9.36 5.75 31.33
C TRP A 74 -10.26 6.53 30.36
N SER A 75 -9.66 7.14 29.33
CA SER A 75 -10.39 7.94 28.33
C SER A 75 -11.36 7.10 27.49
N TYR A 76 -10.96 5.88 27.11
CA TYR A 76 -11.82 4.94 26.40
C TYR A 76 -12.99 4.46 27.25
N ASN A 77 -12.76 4.18 28.53
CA ASN A 77 -13.81 3.71 29.43
C ASN A 77 -14.78 4.82 29.89
N ARG A 78 -14.40 6.09 29.74
CA ARG A 78 -15.25 7.22 30.14
C ARG A 78 -16.46 7.45 29.22
N ARG A 79 -16.37 7.11 27.93
CA ARG A 79 -17.48 7.25 26.98
C ARG A 79 -17.64 5.99 26.13
N ASP A 80 -18.87 5.50 26.03
CA ASP A 80 -19.17 4.29 25.26
C ASP A 80 -18.80 4.40 23.78
N LEU A 81 -18.89 5.59 23.18
CA LEU A 81 -18.47 5.82 21.79
C LEU A 81 -16.99 5.49 21.58
N TYR A 82 -16.11 5.90 22.48
CA TYR A 82 -14.67 5.62 22.35
C TYR A 82 -14.35 4.17 22.66
N LYS A 83 -15.05 3.57 23.64
CA LYS A 83 -14.96 2.14 23.94
C LYS A 83 -15.38 1.26 22.75
N ILE A 84 -16.47 1.63 22.08
CA ILE A 84 -16.94 0.95 20.87
C ILE A 84 -15.96 1.21 19.73
N GLY A 85 -15.49 2.45 19.55
CA GLY A 85 -14.53 2.82 18.51
C GLY A 85 -13.22 2.01 18.59
N VAL A 86 -12.63 1.90 19.78
CA VAL A 86 -11.38 1.16 19.96
C VAL A 86 -11.60 -0.34 19.77
N LYS A 87 -12.69 -0.90 20.31
CA LYS A 87 -13.04 -2.32 20.08
C LYS A 87 -13.27 -2.60 18.59
N MET A 88 -14.08 -1.78 17.93
CA MET A 88 -14.35 -1.88 16.49
C MET A 88 -13.06 -1.82 15.69
N HIS A 89 -12.16 -0.87 15.99
CA HIS A 89 -10.88 -0.74 15.32
C HIS A 89 -10.03 -2.01 15.48
N LEU A 90 -9.84 -2.51 16.71
CA LEU A 90 -9.02 -3.69 17.00
C LEU A 90 -9.60 -4.97 16.38
N TYR A 91 -10.90 -5.23 16.59
CA TYR A 91 -11.58 -6.43 16.10
C TYR A 91 -11.65 -6.51 14.57
N THR A 92 -11.46 -5.40 13.87
CA THR A 92 -11.49 -5.40 12.40
C THR A 92 -10.10 -5.28 11.79
N ILE A 93 -9.21 -4.44 12.32
CA ILE A 93 -7.89 -4.21 11.74
C ILE A 93 -6.96 -5.40 11.95
N ILE A 94 -7.01 -6.07 13.11
CA ILE A 94 -6.15 -7.21 13.41
C ILE A 94 -6.51 -8.39 12.48
N PRO A 95 -7.78 -8.83 12.38
CA PRO A 95 -8.14 -9.88 11.42
C PRO A 95 -7.93 -9.46 9.97
N ALA A 96 -8.22 -8.20 9.59
CA ALA A 96 -7.96 -7.73 8.23
C ALA A 96 -6.47 -7.81 7.86
N SER A 97 -5.58 -7.43 8.79
CA SER A 97 -4.13 -7.48 8.58
C SER A 97 -3.62 -8.92 8.44
N PHE A 98 -4.22 -9.88 9.15
CA PHE A 98 -3.93 -11.30 8.97
C PHE A 98 -4.41 -11.81 7.60
N LEU A 99 -5.64 -11.48 7.22
CA LEU A 99 -6.27 -11.96 5.98
C LEU A 99 -5.64 -11.39 4.71
N VAL A 100 -5.10 -10.16 4.75
CA VAL A 100 -4.49 -9.55 3.56
C VAL A 100 -3.21 -10.27 3.12
N VAL A 101 -2.51 -10.94 4.03
CA VAL A 101 -1.29 -11.69 3.69
C VAL A 101 -1.58 -12.75 2.65
N PHE A 102 -2.72 -13.44 2.79
CA PHE A 102 -3.21 -14.41 1.80
C PHE A 102 -3.64 -13.74 0.48
N GLN A 103 -4.09 -12.49 0.52
CA GLN A 103 -4.47 -11.74 -0.68
C GLN A 103 -3.27 -11.48 -1.60
N PHE A 104 -2.09 -11.24 -1.03
CA PHE A 104 -0.88 -10.93 -1.78
C PHE A 104 -0.09 -12.14 -2.26
N VAL A 105 -0.51 -13.36 -1.91
CA VAL A 105 0.14 -14.60 -2.40
C VAL A 105 -0.22 -14.80 -3.88
N PRO A 106 0.75 -14.75 -4.82
CA PRO A 106 0.47 -14.91 -6.24
C PRO A 106 -0.13 -16.27 -6.57
N PHE A 107 0.25 -17.34 -5.86
CA PHE A 107 -0.32 -18.68 -6.05
C PHE A 107 -1.85 -18.70 -5.93
N ILE A 108 -2.40 -18.00 -4.92
CA ILE A 108 -3.83 -18.02 -4.61
C ILE A 108 -4.65 -17.43 -5.76
N ARG A 109 -4.19 -16.33 -6.38
CA ARG A 109 -4.92 -15.74 -7.52
C ARG A 109 -4.92 -16.62 -8.77
N TYR A 110 -3.89 -17.46 -8.96
CA TYR A 110 -3.74 -18.31 -10.15
C TYR A 110 -4.49 -19.65 -10.02
N LYS A 111 -4.68 -20.14 -8.80
CA LYS A 111 -5.27 -21.46 -8.51
C LYS A 111 -6.64 -21.38 -7.84
N ALA A 112 -6.91 -20.33 -7.07
CA ALA A 112 -8.11 -20.17 -6.25
C ALA A 112 -8.67 -18.74 -6.37
N LEU A 113 -9.11 -18.36 -7.56
CA LEU A 113 -9.60 -17.01 -7.86
C LEU A 113 -10.85 -16.63 -7.05
N LEU A 114 -11.75 -17.59 -6.80
CA LEU A 114 -12.95 -17.36 -5.99
C LEU A 114 -12.60 -17.03 -4.54
N PHE A 115 -11.64 -17.76 -3.95
CA PHE A 115 -11.13 -17.47 -2.61
C PHE A 115 -10.49 -16.08 -2.55
N HIS A 116 -9.67 -15.71 -3.54
CA HIS A 116 -9.10 -14.36 -3.64
C HIS A 116 -10.17 -13.26 -3.71
N ARG A 117 -11.26 -13.49 -4.45
CA ARG A 117 -12.36 -12.54 -4.57
C ARG A 117 -13.13 -12.39 -3.26
N MET A 118 -13.54 -13.49 -2.63
CA MET A 118 -14.25 -13.47 -1.34
C MET A 118 -13.40 -12.85 -0.22
N ASN A 119 -12.15 -13.29 -0.08
CA ASN A 119 -11.23 -12.75 0.91
C ASN A 119 -11.00 -11.25 0.70
N GLY A 120 -10.86 -10.81 -0.56
CA GLY A 120 -10.74 -9.40 -0.90
C GLY A 120 -11.92 -8.56 -0.42
N TYR A 121 -13.17 -9.01 -0.61
CA TYR A 121 -14.35 -8.29 -0.12
C TYR A 121 -14.41 -8.23 1.41
N ILE A 122 -14.11 -9.34 2.09
CA ILE A 122 -14.07 -9.38 3.56
C ILE A 122 -13.05 -8.37 4.09
N VAL A 123 -11.84 -8.36 3.52
CA VAL A 123 -10.77 -7.44 3.89
C VAL A 123 -11.19 -5.98 3.66
N VAL A 124 -11.83 -5.66 2.53
CA VAL A 124 -12.33 -4.30 2.26
C VAL A 124 -13.34 -3.87 3.32
N VAL A 125 -14.33 -4.71 3.64
CA VAL A 125 -15.35 -4.39 4.65
C VAL A 125 -14.72 -4.16 6.03
N LEU A 126 -13.85 -5.07 6.46
CA LEU A 126 -13.17 -4.95 7.75
C LEU A 126 -12.31 -3.69 7.84
N THR A 127 -11.55 -3.37 6.80
CA THR A 127 -10.67 -2.20 6.79
C THR A 127 -11.44 -0.87 6.76
N VAL A 128 -12.59 -0.81 6.09
CA VAL A 128 -13.46 0.37 6.12
C VAL A 128 -14.03 0.58 7.53
N ILE A 129 -14.60 -0.46 8.13
CA ILE A 129 -15.13 -0.40 9.51
C ILE A 129 -14.01 -0.04 10.50
N GLY A 130 -12.82 -0.63 10.34
CA GLY A 130 -11.66 -0.33 11.17
C GLY A 130 -11.18 1.11 11.02
N THR A 131 -11.25 1.68 9.81
CA THR A 131 -10.90 3.11 9.58
C THR A 131 -11.89 4.04 10.27
N VAL A 132 -13.19 3.72 10.26
CA VAL A 132 -14.20 4.46 11.03
C VAL A 132 -13.88 4.41 12.53
N GLY A 133 -13.55 3.21 13.06
CA GLY A 133 -13.08 3.06 14.44
C GLY A 133 -11.86 3.92 14.77
N ALA A 134 -10.89 4.01 13.85
CA ALA A 134 -9.68 4.84 14.00
C ALA A 134 -10.00 6.34 14.09
N ILE A 135 -10.91 6.83 13.25
CA ILE A 135 -11.33 8.24 13.25
C ILE A 135 -12.07 8.58 14.56
N ILE A 136 -12.93 7.68 15.05
CA ILE A 136 -13.66 7.87 16.31
C ILE A 136 -12.71 8.02 17.51
N ILE A 137 -11.61 7.26 17.56
CA ILE A 137 -10.65 7.31 18.68
C ILE A 137 -9.59 8.40 18.54
N ALA A 138 -9.39 8.98 17.36
CA ALA A 138 -8.37 9.99 17.09
C ALA A 138 -8.34 11.18 18.07
N PRO A 139 -9.48 11.67 18.61
CA PRO A 139 -9.47 12.79 19.57
C PRO A 139 -8.90 12.46 20.95
N VAL A 140 -8.80 11.18 21.31
CA VAL A 140 -8.36 10.71 22.64
C VAL A 140 -7.09 9.85 22.58
N ALA A 141 -6.71 9.35 21.41
CA ALA A 141 -5.48 8.59 21.20
C ALA A 141 -4.25 9.49 21.36
N PHE A 142 -3.20 9.01 22.06
CA PHE A 142 -1.94 9.71 22.28
C PHE A 142 -2.09 11.13 22.84
N GLY A 143 -3.08 11.34 23.73
CA GLY A 143 -3.37 12.66 24.31
C GLY A 143 -4.16 13.60 23.39
N GLY A 144 -4.59 13.15 22.20
CA GLY A 144 -5.55 13.86 21.37
C GLY A 144 -5.00 15.08 20.62
N SER A 145 -3.69 15.17 20.46
CA SER A 145 -3.03 16.30 19.81
C SER A 145 -3.54 16.55 18.38
N LEU A 146 -3.44 17.80 17.93
CA LEU A 146 -3.82 18.16 16.56
C LEU A 146 -3.00 17.40 15.51
N SER A 147 -1.72 17.11 15.81
CA SER A 147 -0.86 16.31 14.94
C SER A 147 -1.36 14.87 14.76
N VAL A 148 -1.83 14.23 15.84
CA VAL A 148 -2.40 12.87 15.79
C VAL A 148 -3.70 12.85 14.98
N ARG A 149 -4.57 13.83 15.19
CA ARG A 149 -5.84 13.95 14.45
C ARG A 149 -5.59 14.18 12.95
N ALA A 150 -4.68 15.09 12.61
CA ALA A 150 -4.31 15.37 11.22
C ALA A 150 -3.66 14.14 10.56
N ALA A 151 -2.76 13.44 11.27
CA ALA A 151 -2.15 12.22 10.78
C ALA A 151 -3.19 11.13 10.53
N VAL A 152 -4.06 10.83 11.49
CA VAL A 152 -5.12 9.81 11.33
C VAL A 152 -6.07 10.18 10.18
N GLY A 153 -6.46 11.45 10.08
CA GLY A 153 -7.33 11.95 9.01
C GLY A 153 -6.70 11.79 7.63
N LEU A 154 -5.46 12.25 7.45
CA LEU A 154 -4.72 12.12 6.19
C LEU A 154 -4.56 10.66 5.79
N MET A 155 -4.15 9.80 6.72
CA MET A 155 -3.95 8.37 6.47
C MET A 155 -5.26 7.68 6.09
N SER A 156 -6.37 8.04 6.75
CA SER A 156 -7.70 7.50 6.43
C SER A 156 -8.13 7.90 5.01
N ILE A 157 -7.90 9.14 4.60
CA ILE A 157 -8.23 9.62 3.25
C ILE A 157 -7.38 8.90 2.20
N MET A 158 -6.06 8.82 2.40
CA MET A 158 -5.16 8.14 1.47
C MET A 158 -5.52 6.66 1.34
N PHE A 159 -5.79 6.00 2.46
CA PHE A 159 -6.14 4.59 2.51
C PHE A 159 -7.51 4.31 1.86
N LEU A 160 -8.58 4.98 2.29
CA LEU A 160 -9.92 4.80 1.72
C LEU A 160 -10.00 5.24 0.25
N GLY A 161 -9.32 6.34 -0.12
CA GLY A 161 -9.22 6.80 -1.49
C GLY A 161 -8.54 5.77 -2.40
N SER A 162 -7.45 5.17 -1.93
CA SER A 162 -6.77 4.10 -2.67
C SER A 162 -7.60 2.81 -2.79
N LEU A 163 -8.36 2.43 -1.75
CA LEU A 163 -9.30 1.31 -1.82
C LEU A 163 -10.45 1.59 -2.80
N PHE A 164 -11.02 2.79 -2.77
CA PHE A 164 -12.05 3.21 -3.70
C PHE A 164 -11.55 3.14 -5.14
N LEU A 165 -10.38 3.69 -5.45
CA LEU A 165 -9.77 3.61 -6.77
C LEU A 165 -9.45 2.17 -7.16
N ALA A 166 -9.01 1.31 -6.24
CA ALA A 166 -8.78 -0.11 -6.53
C ALA A 166 -10.08 -0.84 -6.90
N ILE A 167 -11.20 -0.52 -6.23
CA ILE A 167 -12.52 -1.11 -6.48
C ILE A 167 -13.15 -0.53 -7.76
N TRP A 168 -12.89 0.73 -8.07
CA TRP A 168 -13.29 1.34 -9.33
C TRP A 168 -12.58 0.65 -10.50
N ASN A 169 -11.25 0.48 -10.41
CA ASN A 169 -10.43 -0.13 -11.46
C ASN A 169 -10.73 -1.62 -11.70
N ILE A 170 -11.13 -2.38 -10.68
CA ILE A 170 -11.55 -3.77 -10.89
C ILE A 170 -12.90 -3.83 -11.63
N LYS A 171 -13.82 -2.90 -11.36
CA LYS A 171 -15.11 -2.80 -12.08
C LYS A 171 -14.91 -2.37 -13.54
N THR A 172 -13.92 -1.51 -13.82
CA THR A 172 -13.54 -1.13 -15.19
C THR A 172 -12.62 -2.15 -15.88
N LEU A 173 -12.41 -3.33 -15.28
CA LEU A 173 -11.55 -4.42 -15.79
C LEU A 173 -10.06 -4.03 -15.98
N GLN A 174 -9.60 -2.95 -15.35
CA GLN A 174 -8.20 -2.53 -15.34
C GLN A 174 -7.41 -3.24 -14.22
N LEU A 175 -7.13 -4.53 -14.42
CA LEU A 175 -6.50 -5.40 -13.41
C LEU A 175 -5.11 -4.94 -12.94
N GLU A 176 -4.33 -4.31 -13.82
CA GLU A 176 -3.01 -3.79 -13.46
C GLU A 176 -3.11 -2.57 -12.53
N GLN A 177 -4.08 -1.68 -12.77
CA GLN A 177 -4.32 -0.53 -11.89
C GLN A 177 -4.93 -0.95 -10.56
N HIS A 178 -5.87 -1.89 -10.57
CA HIS A 178 -6.39 -2.51 -9.35
C HIS A 178 -5.24 -3.01 -8.46
N ARG A 179 -4.28 -3.75 -9.04
CA ARG A 179 -3.11 -4.24 -8.30
C ARG A 179 -2.25 -3.10 -7.78
N ALA A 180 -1.97 -2.08 -8.59
CA ALA A 180 -1.15 -0.95 -8.19
C ALA A 180 -1.77 -0.17 -7.02
N TRP A 181 -3.08 0.10 -7.09
CA TRP A 181 -3.81 0.79 -6.03
C TRP A 181 -3.95 -0.06 -4.77
N MET A 182 -4.14 -1.37 -4.88
CA MET A 182 -4.10 -2.27 -3.71
C MET A 182 -2.72 -2.24 -3.04
N LEU A 183 -1.63 -2.33 -3.81
CA LEU A 183 -0.29 -2.21 -3.23
C LEU A 183 -0.10 -0.87 -2.53
N ARG A 184 -0.50 0.25 -3.16
CA ARG A 184 -0.43 1.59 -2.56
C ARG A 184 -1.23 1.69 -1.26
N ALA A 185 -2.45 1.14 -1.21
CA ALA A 185 -3.29 1.15 0.00
C ALA A 185 -2.57 0.48 1.18
N TRP A 186 -2.06 -0.73 0.96
CA TRP A 186 -1.40 -1.51 2.01
C TRP A 186 0.00 -1.03 2.33
N PHE A 187 0.68 -0.38 1.36
CA PHE A 187 1.84 0.43 1.66
C PHE A 187 1.44 1.60 2.56
N TYR A 188 0.46 2.44 2.24
CA TYR A 188 0.05 3.52 3.16
C TYR A 188 -0.34 3.02 4.56
N ALA A 189 -1.01 1.87 4.67
CA ALA A 189 -1.30 1.26 5.98
C ALA A 189 -0.03 0.84 6.77
N LYS A 190 1.07 0.48 6.09
CA LYS A 190 2.35 0.07 6.71
C LYS A 190 3.37 1.22 6.82
N THR A 191 3.36 2.13 5.86
CA THR A 191 4.39 3.14 5.58
C THR A 191 4.17 4.34 6.48
N HIS A 192 4.47 4.15 7.76
CA HIS A 192 5.02 5.18 8.65
C HIS A 192 6.46 5.56 8.25
N ARG A 193 7.07 4.93 7.22
CA ARG A 193 8.31 5.39 6.56
C ARG A 193 8.58 4.66 5.25
N LEU A 194 8.97 5.44 4.23
CA LEU A 194 9.56 5.13 2.90
C LEU A 194 8.68 5.39 1.66
N HIS A 195 9.05 6.48 1.00
CA HIS A 195 8.69 6.88 -0.36
C HIS A 195 9.14 5.82 -1.38
N LEU A 196 8.27 5.46 -2.33
CA LEU A 196 8.71 4.84 -3.59
C LEU A 196 9.34 5.90 -4.50
N THR A 197 10.45 5.55 -5.15
CA THR A 197 11.15 6.45 -6.06
C THR A 197 10.43 6.54 -7.42
N PRO A 198 10.36 7.75 -8.02
CA PRO A 198 9.61 8.01 -9.26
C PRO A 198 10.07 7.16 -10.47
N ALA A 199 11.32 6.67 -10.47
CA ALA A 199 11.90 5.91 -11.57
C ALA A 199 11.26 4.53 -11.82
N GLU A 200 10.78 3.83 -10.78
CA GLU A 200 10.13 2.51 -10.97
C GLU A 200 8.71 2.62 -11.52
N THR A 201 8.02 3.72 -11.21
CA THR A 201 6.68 4.02 -11.73
C THR A 201 6.73 4.26 -13.24
N GLU A 202 7.75 4.97 -13.73
CA GLU A 202 7.91 5.32 -15.14
C GLU A 202 8.18 4.09 -16.02
N ARG A 203 8.99 3.13 -15.54
CA ARG A 203 9.24 1.88 -16.28
C ARG A 203 7.98 1.04 -16.47
N LEU A 204 7.14 0.95 -15.44
CA LEU A 204 5.89 0.18 -15.51
C LEU A 204 4.85 0.86 -16.41
N ARG A 205 4.85 2.21 -16.44
CA ARG A 205 3.98 3.02 -17.30
C ARG A 205 4.27 2.82 -18.79
N ARG A 206 5.55 2.74 -19.17
CA ARG A 206 6.00 2.42 -20.54
C ARG A 206 5.54 1.05 -21.03
N ILE A 207 5.62 0.04 -20.16
CA ILE A 207 5.19 -1.33 -20.51
C ILE A 207 3.67 -1.41 -20.67
N SER A 208 2.90 -0.69 -19.84
CA SER A 208 1.44 -0.63 -20.01
C SER A 208 1.03 0.09 -21.30
N PHE A 209 1.74 1.14 -21.68
CA PHE A 209 1.47 1.92 -22.89
C PHE A 209 1.69 1.09 -24.18
N GLN A 210 2.83 0.38 -24.27
CA GLN A 210 3.11 -0.50 -25.41
C GLN A 210 2.03 -1.56 -25.59
N ARG A 211 1.60 -2.20 -24.49
CA ARG A 211 0.52 -3.21 -24.53
C ARG A 211 -0.86 -2.64 -24.90
N GLN A 212 -1.12 -1.37 -24.64
CA GLN A 212 -2.37 -0.71 -25.04
C GLN A 212 -2.36 -0.38 -26.54
N GLN A 213 -1.22 0.03 -27.09
CA GLN A 213 -1.04 0.23 -28.53
C GLN A 213 -1.16 -1.08 -29.31
N GLU A 214 -0.52 -2.14 -28.83
CA GLU A 214 -0.60 -3.49 -29.42
C GLU A 214 -2.04 -4.03 -29.47
N ARG A 215 -2.94 -3.53 -28.62
CA ARG A 215 -4.35 -3.94 -28.55
C ARG A 215 -5.31 -2.97 -29.25
N GLY A 216 -4.80 -1.97 -29.96
CA GLY A 216 -5.61 -1.02 -30.72
C GLY A 216 -6.48 -0.09 -29.87
N PHE A 217 -6.11 0.19 -28.62
CA PHE A 217 -6.84 1.16 -27.79
C PHE A 217 -6.75 2.56 -28.41
N LYS A 218 -7.90 3.25 -28.55
CA LYS A 218 -7.97 4.60 -29.14
C LYS A 218 -7.12 5.64 -28.40
N ASN A 219 -6.97 5.53 -27.06
CA ASN A 219 -6.21 6.46 -26.22
C ASN A 219 -5.25 5.70 -25.27
N PRO A 220 -4.08 5.25 -25.74
CA PRO A 220 -3.09 4.57 -24.89
C PRO A 220 -2.42 5.57 -23.94
N GLY A 221 -2.15 5.16 -22.70
CA GLY A 221 -1.50 6.00 -21.67
C GLY A 221 -2.42 6.94 -20.88
N SER A 222 -3.67 7.11 -21.30
CA SER A 222 -4.68 7.87 -20.54
C SER A 222 -5.44 6.96 -19.58
N SER A 223 -5.68 7.47 -18.38
CA SER A 223 -6.51 6.80 -17.37
C SER A 223 -8.01 7.03 -17.56
N GLY A 224 -8.39 7.96 -18.44
CA GLY A 224 -9.78 8.38 -18.64
C GLY A 224 -10.39 9.09 -17.44
N LEU A 225 -9.57 9.50 -16.46
CA LEU A 225 -9.99 10.25 -15.28
C LEU A 225 -10.21 11.73 -15.64
N THR A 226 -11.03 12.42 -14.85
CA THR A 226 -11.39 13.83 -15.07
C THR A 226 -10.18 14.77 -15.07
N SER A 227 -9.10 14.43 -14.36
CA SER A 227 -7.83 15.16 -14.38
C SER A 227 -7.14 15.16 -15.76
N ASP A 228 -7.27 14.07 -16.54
CA ASP A 228 -6.73 14.00 -17.92
C ASP A 228 -7.60 14.81 -18.91
N ARG A 229 -8.85 15.14 -18.52
CA ARG A 229 -9.85 15.84 -19.36
C ARG A 229 -9.92 17.34 -19.11
N LEU A 230 -9.61 17.77 -17.89
CA LEU A 230 -9.62 19.18 -17.47
C LEU A 230 -8.33 19.93 -17.83
N GLY A 231 -7.27 19.21 -18.25
CA GLY A 231 -6.00 19.81 -18.67
C GLY A 231 -5.03 20.14 -17.54
N ASP A 232 -5.40 19.81 -16.30
CA ASP A 232 -4.63 20.11 -15.08
C ASP A 232 -3.39 19.20 -14.89
N ALA A 233 -3.30 18.14 -15.69
CA ALA A 233 -2.16 17.22 -15.71
C ALA A 233 -1.62 17.10 -17.14
N GLU A 234 -0.31 17.23 -17.30
CA GLU A 234 0.34 17.02 -18.59
C GLU A 234 0.05 15.61 -19.10
N THR A 235 -0.31 15.52 -20.38
CA THR A 235 -0.61 14.23 -21.01
C THR A 235 0.69 13.43 -21.11
N TRP A 236 0.78 12.37 -20.30
CA TRP A 236 1.95 11.51 -20.27
C TRP A 236 2.20 10.90 -21.65
N ARG A 237 3.36 11.21 -22.24
CA ARG A 237 3.84 10.62 -23.49
C ARG A 237 5.20 9.99 -23.23
N PRO A 238 5.52 8.82 -23.84
CA PRO A 238 6.82 8.21 -23.65
C PRO A 238 7.94 9.18 -24.13
N GLY A 239 8.69 9.73 -23.18
CA GLY A 239 9.84 10.62 -23.46
C GLY A 239 9.77 12.04 -22.88
N THR A 240 8.63 12.50 -22.36
CA THR A 240 8.47 13.91 -21.90
C THR A 240 9.24 14.24 -20.61
N ASP A 241 9.44 13.26 -19.73
CA ASP A 241 10.03 13.51 -18.41
C ASP A 241 11.57 13.58 -18.45
N ALA A 242 12.18 13.10 -19.55
CA ALA A 242 13.64 13.19 -19.75
C ALA A 242 14.08 14.58 -20.21
N THR A 243 13.24 15.28 -20.98
CA THR A 243 13.51 16.64 -21.46
C THR A 243 13.33 17.70 -20.37
N ALA A 244 12.48 17.45 -19.37
CA ALA A 244 12.33 18.36 -18.22
C ALA A 244 13.55 18.32 -17.29
N TYR A 245 14.25 17.18 -17.18
CA TYR A 245 15.47 17.08 -16.36
C TYR A 245 16.73 17.54 -17.11
N SER A 246 16.80 17.35 -18.44
CA SER A 246 17.96 17.79 -19.23
C SER A 246 18.03 19.31 -19.43
N SER A 247 16.94 20.05 -19.23
CA SER A 247 16.94 21.53 -19.30
C SER A 247 17.56 22.20 -18.05
N SER A 248 17.90 21.45 -17.00
CA SER A 248 18.50 22.00 -15.77
C SER A 248 20.01 21.78 -15.63
N LYS A 249 20.66 21.15 -16.62
CA LYS A 249 22.11 20.96 -16.65
C LYS A 249 22.66 21.31 -18.03
N GLY A 250 22.93 22.59 -18.25
CA GLY A 250 23.57 23.07 -19.47
C GLY A 250 23.59 24.58 -19.61
N SER A 251 24.30 25.29 -18.72
CA SER A 251 24.88 26.60 -19.02
C SER A 251 26.12 26.86 -18.14
N ASP A 252 27.13 26.01 -18.29
CA ASP A 252 28.50 26.35 -17.88
C ASP A 252 29.37 26.26 -19.14
N SER A 253 29.51 27.38 -19.84
CA SER A 253 30.66 27.72 -20.70
C SER A 253 30.52 29.13 -21.29
N ASP A 254 31.52 29.96 -20.96
CA ASP A 254 31.97 31.20 -21.59
C ASP A 254 31.12 32.46 -21.32
N ILE A 255 31.68 33.56 -20.80
CA ILE A 255 32.75 34.37 -21.42
C ILE A 255 33.61 35.09 -20.37
N SER A 256 34.92 35.02 -20.58
CA SER A 256 36.00 35.81 -20.00
C SER A 256 35.96 37.32 -20.31
N ASN A 257 36.52 38.11 -19.38
CA ASN A 257 37.04 39.48 -19.50
C ASN A 257 36.07 40.66 -19.34
N VAL A 258 36.24 41.44 -18.25
CA VAL A 258 36.48 42.92 -18.16
C VAL A 258 36.66 43.19 -16.64
N ALA A 259 37.88 43.29 -16.11
CA ALA A 259 38.69 44.51 -15.94
C ALA A 259 38.14 45.54 -14.92
N ALA A 260 39.03 45.91 -13.99
CA ALA A 260 39.10 47.16 -13.23
C ALA A 260 38.02 47.45 -12.16
N ALA A 261 38.36 47.21 -10.90
CA ALA A 261 38.54 48.21 -9.83
C ALA A 261 38.55 47.53 -8.45
#